data_AF-A0A378XFW4-F1
#
_entry.id   AF-A0A378XFW4-F1
#
_cell.length_a   1.000
_cell.length_b   1.000
_cell.length_c   1.000
_cell.angle_alpha   90.00
_cell.angle_beta   90.00
_cell.angle_gamma   90.00
#
_symmetry.space_group_name_H-M   'P 1'
#
loop_
_entity.id
_entity.type
_entity.pdbx_description
1 polymer ?
#
loop_
_entity_poly.entity_id
_entity_poly.type
_entity_poly.pdbx_seq_one_letter_code
_entity_poly.pdbx_strand_id
1 'polypeptide(L)'
;MRNTYLDLRLSQWAEYHSKGYLPSIAERVFFGGDNELSRLEREAHRLTKVKRTAAAIESLNDEYKAIIYGRYLAKMTLKRIGEEIGLSSTTVSRRLSEAGYQIQTFFDTH
;
A
#
# COMPACT_ATOMS: atom_id res chain seq x y z
N MET A 1 -8.78 15.96 0.33
CA MET A 1 -8.13 15.46 1.56
C MET A 1 -7.35 14.20 1.20
N ARG A 2 -6.10 14.04 1.67
CA ARG A 2 -5.40 12.75 1.53
C ARG A 2 -6.09 11.75 2.45
N ASN A 3 -6.55 10.63 1.89
CA ASN A 3 -7.10 9.53 2.68
C ASN A 3 -5.94 8.86 3.44
N THR A 4 -5.73 9.28 4.70
CA THR A 4 -4.64 8.81 5.58
C THR A 4 -4.68 7.31 5.82
N TYR A 5 -5.88 6.72 5.84
CA TYR A 5 -6.04 5.27 5.95
C TYR A 5 -5.48 4.55 4.72
N LEU A 6 -5.88 4.98 3.52
CA LEU A 6 -5.39 4.37 2.28
C LEU A 6 -3.87 4.50 2.13
N ASP A 7 -3.32 5.68 2.45
CA ASP A 7 -1.88 5.92 2.39
C ASP A 7 -1.10 4.98 3.32
N LEU A 8 -1.64 4.71 4.51
CA LEU A 8 -1.11 3.70 5.43
C LEU A 8 -1.19 2.28 4.84
N ARG A 9 -2.32 1.92 4.21
CA ARG A 9 -2.51 0.61 3.58
C ARG A 9 -1.51 0.35 2.45
N LEU A 10 -1.31 1.34 1.59
CA LEU A 10 -0.36 1.25 0.48
C LEU A 10 1.09 1.26 0.98
N SER A 11 1.38 2.00 2.03
CA SER A 11 2.71 1.98 2.67
C SER A 11 3.02 0.63 3.31
N GLN A 12 2.08 0.03 4.04
CA GLN A 12 2.22 -1.31 4.64
C GLN A 12 2.38 -2.40 3.57
N TRP A 13 1.60 -2.32 2.49
CA TRP A 13 1.74 -3.21 1.35
C TRP A 13 3.12 -3.09 0.69
N ALA A 14 3.59 -1.87 0.44
CA ALA A 14 4.89 -1.65 -0.19
C ALA A 14 6.06 -2.07 0.70
N GLU A 15 5.97 -1.85 2.01
CA GLU A 15 6.95 -2.36 2.97
C GLU A 15 7.04 -3.89 2.93
N TYR A 16 5.90 -4.57 2.87
CA TYR A 16 5.85 -6.04 2.77
C TYR A 16 6.50 -6.55 1.47
N HIS A 17 6.24 -5.89 0.34
CA HIS A 17 6.80 -6.27 -0.96
C HIS A 17 8.28 -5.88 -1.16
N SER A 18 8.78 -4.84 -0.49
CA SER A 18 10.16 -4.35 -0.65
C SER A 18 11.20 -5.06 0.25
N LYS A 19 10.78 -5.93 1.18
CA LYS A 19 11.67 -6.72 2.02
C LYS A 19 11.30 -8.20 1.99
N GLY A 20 11.89 -8.92 1.03
CA GLY A 20 11.82 -10.37 0.91
C GLY A 20 11.96 -11.07 2.26
N TYR A 21 10.84 -11.56 2.77
CA TYR A 21 10.68 -12.37 3.98
C TYR A 21 11.59 -12.03 5.17
N LEU A 22 11.36 -10.94 5.92
CA LEU A 22 12.02 -10.70 7.21
C LEU A 22 11.11 -9.94 8.21
N PRO A 23 11.34 -10.08 9.54
CA PRO A 23 10.32 -10.28 10.57
C PRO A 23 9.40 -9.09 10.85
N SER A 24 8.29 -9.41 11.55
CA SER A 24 7.24 -8.49 11.97
C SER A 24 7.77 -7.18 12.57
N ILE A 25 7.04 -6.09 12.30
CA ILE A 25 7.19 -4.75 12.91
C ILE A 25 7.02 -4.75 14.45
N ALA A 26 6.81 -5.92 15.07
CA ALA A 26 6.72 -6.10 16.51
C ALA A 26 7.95 -5.57 17.29
N GLU A 27 9.10 -5.32 16.65
CA GLU A 27 10.23 -4.67 17.35
C GLU A 27 10.04 -3.17 17.63
N ARG A 28 9.00 -2.50 17.10
CA ARG A 28 8.84 -1.04 17.30
C ARG A 28 7.60 -0.58 18.07
N VAL A 29 6.77 -1.47 18.62
CA VAL A 29 5.68 -1.04 19.52
C VAL A 29 5.68 -1.87 20.80
N PHE A 30 6.03 -1.16 21.88
CA PHE A 30 6.24 -1.49 23.29
C PHE A 30 5.35 -2.59 23.93
N PHE A 31 6.04 -3.46 24.68
CA PHE A 31 5.76 -4.12 25.97
C PHE A 31 4.32 -4.50 26.39
N GLY A 32 4.12 -5.82 26.59
CA GLY A 32 3.32 -6.34 27.72
C GLY A 32 2.53 -7.63 27.47
N GLY A 33 3.09 -8.78 27.90
CA GLY A 33 2.38 -10.02 28.27
C GLY A 33 1.68 -10.85 27.18
N ASP A 34 1.77 -12.19 27.26
CA ASP A 34 1.15 -13.19 26.35
C ASP A 34 1.60 -13.15 24.87
N ASN A 35 2.91 -12.88 24.73
CA ASN A 35 3.51 -12.20 23.59
C ASN A 35 3.57 -12.96 22.25
N GLU A 36 3.33 -14.27 22.18
CA GLU A 36 3.54 -15.02 20.93
C GLU A 36 2.24 -15.24 20.14
N LEU A 37 1.18 -15.76 20.77
CA LEU A 37 -0.13 -15.93 20.12
C LEU A 37 -0.69 -14.59 19.65
N SER A 38 -0.70 -13.57 20.50
CA SER A 38 -1.16 -12.23 20.11
C SER A 38 -0.24 -11.56 19.09
N ARG A 39 1.04 -11.96 18.98
CA ARG A 39 1.93 -11.51 17.90
C ARG A 39 1.59 -12.20 16.59
N LEU A 40 1.38 -13.51 16.61
CA LEU A 40 1.00 -14.30 15.44
C LEU A 40 -0.37 -13.90 14.90
N GLU A 41 -1.36 -13.64 15.76
CA GLU A 41 -2.68 -13.13 15.37
C GLU A 41 -2.59 -11.74 14.72
N ARG A 42 -1.77 -10.83 15.29
CA ARG A 42 -1.52 -9.51 14.71
C ARG A 42 -0.83 -9.59 13.35
N GLU A 43 0.15 -10.48 13.21
CA GLU A 43 0.83 -10.69 11.93
C GLU A 43 -0.10 -11.33 10.90
N ALA A 44 -0.90 -12.33 11.29
CA ALA A 44 -1.91 -12.93 10.42
C ALA A 44 -2.93 -11.88 9.95
N HIS A 45 -3.39 -11.01 10.86
CA HIS A 45 -4.27 -9.91 10.51
C HIS A 45 -3.61 -8.90 9.56
N ARG A 46 -2.34 -8.57 9.77
CA ARG A 46 -1.54 -7.73 8.86
C ARG A 46 -1.42 -8.39 7.48
N LEU A 47 -1.11 -9.67 7.40
CA LEU A 47 -1.00 -10.42 6.15
C LEU A 47 -2.32 -10.44 5.37
N THR A 48 -3.45 -10.66 6.05
CA THR A 48 -4.79 -10.59 5.43
C THR A 48 -5.03 -9.20 4.84
N LYS A 49 -4.66 -8.14 5.57
CA LYS A 49 -4.73 -6.77 5.07
C LYS A 49 -3.85 -6.58 3.84
N VAL A 50 -2.58 -6.97 3.89
CA VAL A 50 -1.65 -6.85 2.75
C VAL A 50 -2.16 -7.60 1.52
N LYS A 51 -2.62 -8.84 1.67
CA LYS A 51 -3.20 -9.65 0.57
C LYS A 51 -4.41 -8.98 -0.05
N ARG A 52 -5.32 -8.43 0.77
CA ARG A 52 -6.49 -7.69 0.27
C ARG A 52 -6.08 -6.40 -0.44
N THR A 53 -5.07 -5.68 0.04
CA THR A 53 -4.51 -4.51 -0.66
C THR A 53 -3.90 -4.92 -2.00
N ALA A 54 -3.15 -6.03 -2.05
CA ALA A 54 -2.56 -6.53 -3.29
C ALA A 54 -3.64 -6.90 -4.32
N ALA A 55 -4.68 -7.63 -3.91
CA ALA A 55 -5.82 -7.94 -4.77
C ALA A 55 -6.52 -6.66 -5.31
N ALA A 56 -6.70 -5.65 -4.47
CA ALA A 56 -7.25 -4.37 -4.90
C ALA A 56 -6.38 -3.68 -5.95
N ILE A 57 -5.05 -3.66 -5.77
CA ILE A 57 -4.12 -3.10 -6.75
C ILE A 57 -4.14 -3.91 -8.05
N GLU A 58 -4.20 -5.24 -7.98
CA GLU A 58 -4.25 -6.09 -9.18
C GLU A 58 -5.52 -5.91 -10.00
N SER A 59 -6.62 -5.46 -9.38
CA SER A 59 -7.86 -5.13 -10.07
C SER A 59 -7.82 -3.82 -10.86
N LEU A 60 -6.82 -2.96 -10.63
CA LEU A 60 -6.65 -1.71 -11.35
C LEU A 60 -6.09 -1.94 -12.76
N ASN A 61 -6.15 -0.92 -13.63
CA ASN A 61 -5.44 -0.95 -14.92
C ASN A 61 -3.94 -0.66 -14.76
N ASP A 62 -3.17 -0.93 -15.82
CA ASP A 62 -1.70 -0.83 -15.81
C ASP A 62 -1.18 0.58 -15.49
N GLU A 63 -1.85 1.64 -15.94
CA GLU A 63 -1.49 3.03 -15.62
C GLU A 63 -1.56 3.29 -14.12
N TYR A 64 -2.67 2.90 -13.48
CA TYR A 64 -2.83 3.08 -12.03
C TYR A 64 -1.86 2.20 -11.25
N LYS A 65 -1.61 0.96 -11.69
CA LYS A 65 -0.60 0.08 -11.09
C LYS A 65 0.78 0.72 -11.13
N ALA A 66 1.20 1.22 -12.30
CA ALA A 66 2.49 1.88 -12.48
C ALA A 66 2.64 3.10 -11.55
N ILE A 67 1.60 3.91 -11.41
CA ILE A 67 1.59 5.08 -10.50
C ILE A 67 1.71 4.64 -9.03
N ILE A 68 0.97 3.62 -8.59
CA ILE A 68 1.03 3.10 -7.23
C ILE A 68 2.40 2.50 -6.94
N TYR A 69 2.94 1.69 -7.87
CA TYR A 69 4.26 1.07 -7.74
C TYR A 69 5.36 2.12 -7.68
N GLY A 70 5.38 3.06 -8.61
CA GLY A 70 6.34 4.16 -8.62
C GLY A 70 6.30 4.94 -7.32
N ARG A 71 5.09 5.25 -6.82
CA ARG A 71 4.92 6.05 -5.61
C ARG A 71 5.32 5.30 -4.34
N TYR A 72 4.88 4.07 -4.15
CA TYR A 72 4.98 3.36 -2.88
C TYR A 72 6.12 2.34 -2.83
N LEU A 73 6.38 1.60 -3.92
CA LEU A 73 7.50 0.65 -3.98
C LEU A 73 8.82 1.36 -4.30
N ALA A 74 8.85 2.13 -5.39
CA ALA A 74 10.07 2.80 -5.84
C ALA A 74 10.33 4.15 -5.13
N LYS A 75 9.40 4.60 -4.27
CA LYS A 75 9.48 5.87 -3.52
C LYS A 75 9.71 7.11 -4.40
N MET A 76 9.26 7.07 -5.66
CA MET A 76 9.42 8.15 -6.61
C MET A 76 8.54 9.35 -6.27
N THR A 77 8.99 10.53 -6.70
CA THR A 77 8.17 11.74 -6.68
C THR A 77 7.13 11.68 -7.80
N LEU A 78 6.01 12.40 -7.65
CA LEU A 78 4.98 12.45 -8.70
C LEU A 78 5.52 12.97 -10.04
N LYS A 79 6.51 13.88 -9.98
CA LYS A 79 7.23 14.38 -11.15
C LYS A 79 7.97 13.25 -11.86
N ARG A 80 8.76 12.47 -11.11
CA ARG A 80 9.55 11.37 -11.68
C ARG A 80 8.67 10.26 -12.26
N ILE A 81 7.58 9.91 -11.58
CA ILE A 81 6.59 8.95 -12.09
C ILE A 81 6.04 9.45 -13.43
N GLY A 82 5.64 10.73 -13.49
CA GLY A 82 5.13 11.33 -14.71
C GLY A 82 6.13 11.31 -15.86
N GLU A 83 7.41 11.58 -15.59
CA GLU A 83 8.48 11.45 -16.58
C GLU A 83 8.61 10.03 -17.14
N GLU A 84 8.47 9.00 -16.30
CA GLU A 84 8.62 7.59 -16.72
C GLU A 84 7.44 7.06 -17.52
N ILE A 85 6.21 7.52 -17.24
CA ILE A 85 5.00 7.06 -17.92
C ILE A 85 4.41 8.08 -18.92
N GLY A 86 5.12 9.18 -19.18
CA GLY A 86 4.72 10.20 -20.16
C GLY A 86 3.54 11.08 -19.72
N LEU A 87 3.34 11.29 -18.41
CA LEU A 87 2.23 12.09 -17.85
C LEU A 87 2.73 13.32 -17.09
N SER A 88 1.91 14.37 -17.04
CA SER A 88 2.20 15.52 -16.17
C SER A 88 2.09 15.13 -14.68
N SER A 89 2.85 15.78 -13.81
CA SER A 89 2.77 15.54 -12.36
C SER A 89 1.37 15.80 -11.78
N THR A 90 0.65 16.79 -12.34
CA THR A 90 -0.75 17.07 -12.00
C THR A 90 -1.67 15.92 -12.40
N THR A 91 -1.47 15.35 -13.59
CA THR A 91 -2.20 14.17 -14.05
C THR A 91 -1.92 12.98 -13.13
N VAL A 92 -0.65 12.71 -12.81
CA VAL A 92 -0.26 11.63 -11.88
C VAL A 92 -0.91 11.81 -10.52
N SER A 93 -0.96 13.03 -9.98
CA SER A 93 -1.63 13.32 -8.70
C SER A 93 -3.13 13.01 -8.73
N ARG A 94 -3.82 13.40 -9.81
CA ARG A 94 -5.25 13.08 -10.01
C ARG A 94 -5.46 11.58 -10.13
N ARG A 95 -4.68 10.91 -10.96
CA ARG A 95 -4.75 9.45 -11.18
C ARG A 95 -4.45 8.65 -9.92
N LEU A 96 -3.49 9.11 -9.10
CA LEU A 96 -3.22 8.51 -7.80
C LEU A 96 -4.43 8.62 -6.86
N SER A 97 -5.15 9.74 -6.89
CA SER A 97 -6.38 9.91 -6.13
C SER A 97 -7.49 8.99 -6.63
N GLU A 98 -7.67 8.88 -7.96
CA GLU A 98 -8.65 7.99 -8.59
C GLU A 98 -8.37 6.51 -8.30
N ALA A 99 -7.11 6.09 -8.38
CA ALA A 99 -6.68 4.75 -7.96
C ALA A 99 -7.06 4.50 -6.50
N GLY A 100 -6.89 5.51 -5.65
CA GLY A 100 -7.28 5.41 -4.25
C GLY A 100 -8.77 5.23 -4.01
N TYR A 101 -9.61 5.92 -4.78
CA TYR A 101 -11.06 5.68 -4.74
C TYR A 101 -11.41 4.26 -5.17
N GLN A 102 -10.82 3.74 -6.26
CA GLN A 102 -11.07 2.38 -6.72
C GLN A 102 -10.65 1.32 -5.70
N ILE A 103 -9.50 1.50 -5.04
CA ILE A 103 -9.05 0.61 -3.97
C ILE A 103 -10.02 0.66 -2.77
N GLN A 104 -10.51 1.84 -2.40
CA GLN A 104 -11.49 1.95 -1.33
C GLN A 104 -12.80 1.23 -1.69
N THR A 105 -13.31 1.43 -2.91
CA THR A 105 -14.50 0.72 -3.39
C THR A 105 -14.30 -0.79 -3.39
N PHE A 106 -13.10 -1.27 -3.74
CA PHE A 106 -12.77 -2.69 -3.66
C PHE A 106 -12.91 -3.21 -2.21
N PHE A 107 -12.42 -2.45 -1.22
CA PHE A 107 -12.59 -2.79 0.19
C PHE A 107 -14.06 -2.76 0.63
N ASP A 108 -14.85 -1.81 0.15
CA ASP A 108 -16.24 -1.73 0.59
C ASP A 108 -17.09 -2.87 0.01
N THR A 109 -16.66 -3.49 -1.10
CA THR A 109 -17.40 -4.55 -1.81
C THR A 109 -16.98 -5.98 -1.42
N HIS A 110 -15.80 -6.17 -0.83
CA HIS A 110 -15.23 -7.48 -0.46
C HIS A 110 -14.63 -7.44 0.94
#